data_AF-A0A7C1MCR6-F1
#
_entry.id   AF-A0A7C1MCR6-F1
#
_cell.length_a   1.000
_cell.length_b   1.000
_cell.length_c   1.000
_cell.angle_alpha   90.00
_cell.angle_beta   90.00
_cell.angle_gamma   90.00
#
_symmetry.space_group_name_H-M   'P 1'
#
loop_
_entity.id
_entity.type
_entity.pdbx_description
1 polymer ?
#
loop_
_entity_poly.entity_id
_entity_poly.type
_entity_poly.pdbx_seq_one_letter_code
_entity_poly.pdbx_strand_id
1 'polypeptide(L)'
;MLINNFLCISVLLFLYPSFCTVEEDIVLQLNGIAYIEQNTMKLMRDGIRLATDIYRLKEPVPAILWKTPYNFNLYRDGEIYTHIYMISRMN
;
A
#
# COMPACT_ATOMS: atom_id res chain seq x y z
N MET A 1 -42.12 -21.50 10.24
CA MET A 1 -40.71 -21.93 10.32
C MET A 1 -39.86 -21.42 9.17
N LEU A 2 -40.34 -21.43 7.91
CA LEU A 2 -39.59 -20.94 6.75
C LEU A 2 -39.29 -19.43 6.75
N ILE A 3 -40.26 -18.58 7.16
CA ILE A 3 -40.08 -17.11 7.22
C ILE A 3 -38.95 -16.68 8.19
N ASN A 4 -38.87 -17.28 9.37
CA ASN A 4 -37.83 -16.94 10.35
C ASN A 4 -36.43 -17.32 9.86
N ASN A 5 -36.30 -18.41 9.09
CA ASN A 5 -35.01 -18.79 8.50
C ASN A 5 -34.55 -17.77 7.44
N PHE A 6 -35.46 -17.28 6.59
CA PHE A 6 -35.13 -16.25 5.60
C PHE A 6 -34.72 -14.92 6.26
N LEU A 7 -35.39 -14.54 7.35
CA LEU A 7 -35.06 -13.35 8.14
C LEU A 7 -33.70 -13.48 8.84
N CYS A 8 -33.36 -14.66 9.35
CA CYS A 8 -32.03 -14.92 9.90
C CYS A 8 -30.94 -14.87 8.83
N ILE A 9 -31.18 -15.41 7.63
CA ILE A 9 -30.21 -15.40 6.53
C ILE A 9 -29.96 -13.98 6.01
N SER A 10 -30.99 -13.14 5.92
CA SER A 10 -30.83 -11.74 5.50
C SER A 10 -30.05 -10.92 6.53
N VAL A 11 -30.27 -11.15 7.82
CA VAL A 11 -29.49 -10.54 8.90
C VAL A 11 -28.04 -11.01 8.88
N LEU A 12 -27.79 -12.30 8.62
CA LEU A 12 -26.45 -12.86 8.52
C LEU A 12 -25.69 -12.22 7.35
N LEU A 13 -26.29 -12.14 6.16
CA LEU A 13 -25.72 -11.49 4.97
C LEU A 13 -25.40 -10.00 5.17
N PHE A 14 -26.21 -9.30 5.97
CA PHE A 14 -25.97 -7.88 6.28
C PHE A 14 -24.79 -7.67 7.24
N LEU A 15 -24.43 -8.69 8.04
CA LEU A 15 -23.32 -8.68 8.99
C LEU A 15 -21.98 -9.15 8.41
N TYR A 16 -21.96 -9.65 7.16
CA TYR A 16 -20.73 -10.15 6.52
C TYR A 16 -19.68 -9.10 6.08
N PRO A 17 -19.94 -7.80 5.88
CA PRO A 17 -18.95 -6.95 5.23
C PRO A 17 -17.76 -6.54 6.13
N SER A 18 -17.68 -7.04 7.37
CA SER A 18 -16.61 -6.66 8.31
C SER A 18 -15.28 -7.43 8.12
N PHE A 19 -15.20 -8.39 7.21
CA PHE A 19 -13.99 -9.23 7.03
C PHE A 19 -13.17 -8.82 5.80
N CYS A 20 -12.72 -7.57 5.70
CA CYS A 20 -11.60 -7.25 4.79
C CYS A 20 -10.97 -5.88 5.10
N THR A 21 -10.02 -5.82 6.04
CA THR A 21 -9.21 -4.60 6.26
C THR A 21 -7.76 -4.94 6.61
N VAL A 22 -7.13 -5.87 5.90
CA VAL A 22 -5.72 -6.27 6.20
C VAL A 22 -4.69 -5.31 5.56
N GLU A 23 -5.08 -4.57 4.53
CA GLU A 23 -4.15 -3.74 3.75
C GLU A 23 -3.90 -2.34 4.35
N GLU A 24 -4.86 -1.82 5.14
CA GLU A 24 -4.78 -0.48 5.76
C GLU A 24 -3.71 -0.40 6.87
N ASP A 25 -3.42 -1.52 7.54
CA ASP A 25 -2.55 -1.56 8.71
C ASP A 25 -1.10 -1.13 8.41
N ILE A 26 -0.54 -1.55 7.28
CA ILE A 26 0.87 -1.25 6.95
C ILE A 26 1.06 0.22 6.62
N VAL A 27 0.15 0.79 5.82
CA VAL A 27 0.18 2.21 5.46
C VAL A 27 0.00 3.06 6.71
N LEU A 28 -0.89 2.66 7.61
CA LEU A 28 -1.13 3.35 8.88
C LEU A 28 0.10 3.28 9.81
N GLN A 29 0.76 2.13 9.90
CA GLN A 29 2.02 1.97 10.64
C GLN A 29 3.13 2.84 10.05
N LEU A 30 3.30 2.87 8.72
CA LEU A 30 4.31 3.69 8.04
C LEU A 30 4.05 5.19 8.25
N ASN A 31 2.80 5.65 8.18
CA ASN A 31 2.43 7.04 8.45
C ASN A 31 2.71 7.47 9.91
N GLY A 32 2.73 6.50 10.83
CA GLY A 32 3.18 6.71 12.21
C GLY A 32 4.65 7.13 12.29
N ILE A 33 5.50 6.55 11.45
CA ILE A 33 6.96 6.64 11.52
C ILE A 33 7.53 7.71 10.56
N ALA A 34 6.94 7.82 9.37
CA ALA A 34 7.48 8.61 8.26
C ALA A 34 6.40 9.45 7.55
N TYR A 35 6.83 10.52 6.91
CA TYR A 35 6.10 11.19 5.84
C TYR A 35 6.43 10.51 4.52
N ILE A 36 5.39 10.07 3.80
CA ILE A 36 5.52 9.27 2.58
C ILE A 36 5.01 10.09 1.40
N GLU A 37 5.86 10.30 0.40
CA GLU A 37 5.48 10.86 -0.90
C GLU A 37 5.75 9.82 -1.98
N GLN A 38 4.71 9.20 -2.53
CA GLN A 38 4.85 8.20 -3.61
C GLN A 38 4.68 8.85 -4.98
N ASN A 39 5.39 8.33 -5.99
CA ASN A 39 5.33 8.75 -7.38
C ASN A 39 5.48 10.27 -7.58
N THR A 40 6.30 10.89 -6.74
CA THR A 40 6.58 12.32 -6.87
C THR A 40 7.57 12.55 -8.01
N MET A 41 7.14 13.35 -8.97
CA MET A 41 7.90 13.61 -10.18
C MET A 41 8.96 14.70 -9.92
N LYS A 42 10.20 14.28 -9.64
CA LYS A 42 11.35 15.17 -9.39
C LYS A 42 11.98 15.63 -10.71
N LEU A 43 12.14 16.95 -10.84
CA LEU A 43 12.78 17.57 -12.00
C LEU A 43 14.29 17.33 -11.97
N MET A 44 14.85 16.93 -13.10
CA MET A 44 16.29 16.83 -13.30
C MET A 44 16.85 18.08 -13.99
N ARG A 45 18.19 18.22 -13.96
CA ARG A 45 18.90 19.28 -14.68
C ARG A 45 18.56 19.32 -16.18
N ASP A 46 18.29 18.16 -16.77
CA ASP A 46 18.05 18.00 -18.20
C ASP A 46 16.57 18.26 -18.59
N GLY A 47 15.74 18.71 -17.65
CA GLY A 47 14.32 19.01 -17.87
C GLY A 47 13.38 17.80 -17.80
N ILE A 48 13.93 16.58 -17.80
CA ILE A 48 13.16 15.34 -17.61
C ILE A 48 12.76 15.19 -16.14
N ARG A 49 11.61 14.56 -15.89
CA ARG A 49 11.13 14.25 -14.54
C ARG A 49 11.26 12.76 -14.26
N LEU A 50 11.80 12.40 -13.11
CA LEU A 50 11.84 11.02 -12.63
C LEU A 50 10.78 10.80 -11.56
N ALA A 51 10.08 9.67 -11.65
CA ALA A 51 9.26 9.19 -10.55
C ALA A 51 10.16 8.81 -9.39
N THR A 52 9.88 9.32 -8.19
CA THR A 52 10.67 9.07 -7.00
C THR A 52 9.74 8.91 -5.80
N ASP A 53 9.92 7.81 -5.08
CA ASP A 53 9.28 7.59 -3.78
C ASP A 53 10.19 8.13 -2.67
N ILE A 54 9.61 8.92 -1.77
CA ILE A 54 10.33 9.60 -0.70
C ILE A 54 9.73 9.17 0.62
N TYR A 55 10.52 8.45 1.39
CA TYR A 55 10.22 8.05 2.76
C TYR A 55 11.06 8.92 3.70
N ARG A 56 10.46 9.99 4.21
CA ARG A 56 11.14 10.90 5.14
C ARG A 56 10.72 10.56 6.57
N LEU A 57 11.66 10.09 7.39
CA LEU A 57 11.41 9.88 8.81
C LEU A 57 11.12 11.22 9.53
N LYS A 58 10.31 11.16 10.59
CA LYS A 58 10.01 12.34 11.43
C LYS A 58 11.24 12.81 12.21
N GLU A 59 12.18 11.92 12.46
CA GLU A 59 13.46 12.20 13.11
C GLU A 59 14.56 12.54 12.09
N PRO A 60 15.54 13.37 12.45
CA PRO A 60 16.63 13.75 11.55
C PRO A 60 17.60 12.59 11.31
N VAL A 61 17.50 11.98 10.13
CA VAL A 61 18.37 10.88 9.67
C VAL A 61 19.11 11.25 8.39
N PRO A 62 20.26 10.60 8.09
CA PRO A 62 20.89 10.74 6.77
C PRO A 62 19.99 10.17 5.67
N ALA A 63 20.04 10.77 4.48
CA ALA A 63 19.30 10.31 3.32
C ALA A 63 20.07 9.19 2.58
N ILE A 64 19.36 8.13 2.22
CA ILE A 64 19.86 7.05 1.35
C ILE A 64 19.18 7.20 -0.01
N LEU A 65 19.96 7.27 -1.07
CA LEU A 65 19.46 7.31 -2.44
C LEU A 65 19.77 6.00 -3.14
N TRP A 66 18.74 5.36 -3.66
CA TRP A 66 18.87 4.20 -4.53
C TRP A 66 18.23 4.50 -5.87
N LYS A 67 18.97 4.22 -6.95
CA LYS A 67 18.47 4.29 -8.32
C LYS A 67 18.39 2.88 -8.88
N THR A 68 17.25 2.53 -9.46
CA THR A 68 17.02 1.23 -10.08
C THR A 68 16.49 1.43 -11.50
N PRO A 69 16.87 0.56 -12.46
CA PRO A 69 16.24 0.51 -13.77
C PRO A 69 14.93 -0.28 -13.77
N TYR A 70 14.58 -0.91 -12.64
CA TYR A 70 13.39 -1.74 -12.48
C TYR A 70 12.22 -0.93 -11.95
N ASN A 71 11.02 -1.31 -12.37
CA ASN A 71 9.79 -0.70 -11.87
C ASN A 71 9.61 -1.02 -10.37
N PHE A 72 9.71 0.00 -9.52
CA PHE A 72 9.51 -0.11 -8.08
C PHE A 72 8.03 0.00 -7.68
N ASN A 73 7.14 0.38 -8.62
CA ASN A 73 5.72 0.46 -8.34
C ASN A 73 5.15 -0.91 -8.01
N LEU A 74 4.33 -0.94 -6.97
CA LEU A 74 3.58 -2.14 -6.58
C LEU A 74 2.42 -2.42 -7.52
N TYR A 75 1.86 -1.39 -8.15
CA TYR A 75 0.76 -1.53 -9.10
C TYR A 75 1.28 -1.76 -10.51
N ARG A 76 0.84 -2.85 -11.14
CA ARG A 76 1.11 -3.17 -12.55
C ARG A 76 -0.16 -3.68 -13.20
N ASP A 77 -0.53 -3.09 -14.34
CA ASP A 77 -1.70 -3.50 -15.13
C ASP A 77 -3.03 -3.54 -14.33
N GLY A 78 -3.16 -2.67 -13.30
CA GLY A 78 -4.33 -2.60 -12.43
C GLY A 78 -4.32 -3.57 -11.25
N GLU A 79 -3.31 -4.45 -11.15
CA GLU A 79 -3.16 -5.42 -10.06
C GLU A 79 -1.99 -5.05 -9.14
N ILE A 80 -2.10 -5.42 -7.86
CA ILE A 80 -1.02 -5.27 -6.88
C ILE A 80 -0.08 -6.47 -7.02
N TYR A 81 1.18 -6.22 -7.38
CA TYR A 81 2.21 -7.24 -7.49
C TYR A 81 2.74 -7.64 -6.10
N THR A 82 2.05 -8.58 -5.45
CA THR A 82 2.36 -9.08 -4.10
C THR A 82 3.64 -9.93 -4.01
N HIS A 83 4.19 -10.38 -5.14
CA HIS A 83 5.44 -11.14 -5.16
C HIS A 83 6.62 -10.38 -4.54
N ILE A 84 6.64 -9.05 -4.67
CA ILE A 84 7.65 -8.19 -4.04
C ILE A 84 7.51 -8.23 -2.50
N TYR A 85 6.28 -8.22 -1.99
CA TYR A 85 5.99 -8.33 -0.56
C TYR A 85 6.36 -9.70 0.01
N MET A 86 6.07 -10.79 -0.72
CA MET A 86 6.36 -12.14 -0.24
C MET A 86 7.87 -12.41 -0.12
N ILE A 87 8.67 -11.93 -1.08
CA ILE A 87 10.14 -12.07 -1.03
C ILE A 87 10.74 -11.35 0.19
N SER A 88 10.22 -10.17 0.53
CA SER A 88 10.70 -9.40 1.69
C SER A 88 10.37 -10.05 3.04
N ARG A 89 9.41 -10.98 3.12
CA ARG A 89 9.02 -11.67 4.36
C ARG A 89 9.73 -13.00 4.59
N MET A 90 10.40 -13.54 3.57
CA MET A 90 11.10 -14.84 3.64
C MET A 90 12.55 -14.72 4.15
N ASN A 91 13.00 -13.53 4.50
CA ASN A 91 14.35 -13.21 4.97
C ASN A 91 14.28 -12.52 6.33
#